data_AF-A0A5Z4XWS3-F1
#
_entry.id   AF-A0A5Z4XWS3-F1
#
_cell.length_a   1.000
_cell.length_b   1.000
_cell.length_c   1.000
_cell.angle_alpha   90.00
_cell.angle_beta   90.00
_cell.angle_gamma   90.00
#
_symmetry.space_group_name_H-M   'P 1'
#
loop_
_entity.id
_entity.type
_entity.pdbx_description
1 polymer ?
#
loop_
_entity_poly.entity_id
_entity_poly.type
_entity_poly.pdbx_seq_one_letter_code
_entity_poly.pdbx_strand_id
1 'polypeptide(L)'
;MSNIDKQALREAAEEALPAMQRLLMMPNDELFDEALLNVDGDVDAANAFNLLSGPETMLALLDENIQLQREKDAIEAVALALRDDMRQAREQLEESEKRNVELESKNGYLRTIAHEQNELAIRASLDSNNATVEMGRLHKRIAELEAREVNLSKLSVGEVMHMSGFSRDYADGWCAGNDNAIHEIRTAGIKVKES
;
A
#
# COMPACT_ATOMS: atom_id res chain seq x y z
N MET A 1 -46.56 31.13 7.23
CA MET A 1 -45.97 32.31 6.56
C MET A 1 -47.11 33.23 6.20
N SER A 2 -46.98 34.53 6.47
CA SER A 2 -47.98 35.52 6.07
C SER A 2 -48.14 35.46 4.55
N ASN A 3 -49.38 35.29 4.07
CA ASN A 3 -49.69 35.16 2.64
C ASN A 3 -49.75 36.56 1.98
N ILE A 4 -48.76 37.41 2.29
CA ILE A 4 -48.66 38.74 1.71
C ILE A 4 -48.32 38.56 0.24
N ASP A 5 -49.21 39.04 -0.61
CA ASP A 5 -48.94 39.18 -2.03
C ASP A 5 -47.93 40.30 -2.23
N LYS A 6 -46.65 39.92 -2.38
CA LYS A 6 -45.54 40.86 -2.56
C LYS A 6 -45.65 41.65 -3.87
N GLN A 7 -46.29 41.07 -4.88
CA GLN A 7 -46.49 41.74 -6.17
C GLN A 7 -47.57 42.82 -6.02
N ALA A 8 -48.71 42.47 -5.43
CA ALA A 8 -49.76 43.44 -5.15
C ALA A 8 -49.27 44.56 -4.23
N LEU A 9 -48.44 44.25 -3.23
CA LEU A 9 -47.84 45.25 -2.34
C LEU A 9 -46.85 46.17 -3.06
N ARG A 10 -46.07 45.63 -4.00
CA ARG A 10 -45.17 46.42 -4.86
C ARG A 10 -45.96 47.40 -5.72
N GLU A 11 -46.99 46.90 -6.41
CA GLU A 11 -47.86 47.70 -7.28
C GLU A 11 -48.56 48.83 -6.50
N ALA A 12 -49.11 48.51 -5.34
CA ALA A 12 -49.74 49.51 -4.46
C ALA A 12 -48.74 50.57 -3.97
N ALA A 13 -47.50 50.20 -3.65
CA ALA A 13 -46.48 51.15 -3.25
C ALA A 13 -46.02 52.03 -4.44
N GLU A 14 -45.82 51.45 -5.63
CA GLU A 14 -45.48 52.22 -6.84
C GLU A 14 -46.58 53.23 -7.20
N GLU A 15 -47.85 52.86 -7.07
CA GLU A 15 -49.00 53.74 -7.32
C GLU A 15 -49.13 54.86 -6.26
N ALA A 16 -48.83 54.56 -5.00
CA ALA A 16 -48.94 55.53 -3.90
C ALA A 16 -47.79 56.57 -3.87
N LEU A 17 -46.65 56.27 -4.48
CA LEU A 17 -45.44 57.11 -4.48
C LEU A 17 -45.69 58.58 -4.91
N PRO A 18 -46.34 58.87 -6.05
CA PRO A 18 -46.60 60.25 -6.47
C PRO A 18 -47.62 60.97 -5.57
N ALA A 19 -48.55 60.24 -4.94
CA ALA A 19 -49.50 60.84 -4.01
C ALA A 19 -48.81 61.22 -2.69
N MET A 20 -47.96 60.34 -2.16
CA MET A 20 -47.17 60.59 -0.95
C MET A 20 -46.21 61.77 -1.13
N GLN A 21 -45.53 61.87 -2.27
CA GLN A 21 -44.63 62.99 -2.58
C GLN A 21 -45.34 64.35 -2.65
N ARG A 22 -46.59 64.38 -3.13
CA ARG A 22 -47.39 65.62 -3.17
C ARG A 22 -47.85 66.05 -1.78
N LEU A 23 -48.21 65.09 -0.91
CA LEU A 23 -48.62 65.34 0.46
C LEU A 23 -47.48 65.97 1.27
N LEU A 24 -46.26 65.48 1.11
CA LEU A 24 -45.04 66.00 1.74
C LEU A 24 -44.69 67.45 1.34
N MET A 25 -45.25 67.96 0.24
CA MET A 25 -45.01 69.35 -0.21
C MET A 25 -46.04 70.35 0.34
N MET A 26 -47.05 69.90 1.10
CA MET A 26 -48.08 70.77 1.67
C MET A 26 -47.64 71.39 3.02
N PRO A 27 -48.12 72.59 3.40
CA PRO A 27 -47.68 73.28 4.63
C PRO A 27 -48.16 72.65 5.95
N ASN A 28 -49.14 71.74 5.91
CA ASN A 28 -49.57 70.87 7.01
C ASN A 28 -49.48 69.42 6.47
N ASP A 29 -48.27 68.86 6.45
CA ASP A 29 -47.92 67.59 5.83
C ASP A 29 -48.28 66.34 6.65
N GLU A 30 -49.05 66.53 7.73
CA GLU A 30 -49.63 65.45 8.52
C GLU A 30 -50.73 64.72 7.74
N LEU A 31 -50.68 63.38 7.71
CA LEU A 31 -51.70 62.56 7.06
C LEU A 31 -53.03 62.57 7.84
N PHE A 32 -52.94 62.71 9.15
CA PHE A 32 -54.05 62.80 10.08
C PHE A 32 -53.90 64.07 10.93
N ASP A 33 -54.94 64.91 10.96
CA ASP A 33 -54.98 66.14 11.76
C ASP A 33 -55.76 65.91 13.06
N GLU A 34 -55.10 66.03 14.20
CA GLU A 34 -55.67 65.80 15.53
C GLU A 34 -56.85 66.74 15.83
N ALA A 35 -56.75 68.02 15.43
CA ALA A 35 -57.77 69.04 15.68
C ALA A 35 -59.04 68.79 14.85
N LEU A 36 -58.90 68.20 13.66
CA LEU A 36 -60.02 67.86 12.79
C LEU A 36 -60.73 66.56 13.21
N LEU A 37 -59.97 65.60 13.72
CA LEU A 37 -60.50 64.28 14.08
C LEU A 37 -61.24 64.31 15.43
N ASN A 38 -60.93 65.25 16.33
CA ASN A 38 -61.52 65.35 17.68
C ASN A 38 -61.46 64.01 18.44
N VAL A 39 -60.33 63.30 18.27
CA VAL A 39 -60.05 62.00 18.90
C VAL A 39 -58.93 62.21 19.91
N ASP A 40 -59.10 61.68 21.11
CA ASP A 40 -58.06 61.63 22.14
C ASP A 40 -57.12 60.46 21.77
N GLY A 41 -56.04 60.73 21.03
CA GLY A 41 -55.18 59.68 20.48
C GLY A 41 -53.86 60.19 19.92
N ASP A 42 -52.86 59.29 19.87
CA ASP A 42 -51.49 59.59 19.43
C ASP A 42 -51.40 59.68 17.90
N VAL A 43 -51.96 60.77 17.36
CA VAL A 43 -51.98 61.11 15.93
C VAL A 43 -50.55 61.33 15.41
N ASP A 44 -49.70 61.94 16.23
CA ASP A 44 -48.26 62.13 15.96
C ASP A 44 -47.56 60.79 15.68
N ALA A 45 -47.77 59.76 16.51
CA ALA A 45 -47.18 58.44 16.29
C ALA A 45 -47.67 57.77 15.00
N ALA A 46 -48.96 57.93 14.65
CA ALA A 46 -49.52 57.38 13.41
C ALA A 46 -48.95 58.07 12.17
N ASN A 47 -48.80 59.39 12.20
CA ASN A 47 -48.16 60.18 11.15
C ASN A 47 -46.67 59.79 10.99
N ALA A 48 -45.94 59.71 12.09
CA ALA A 48 -44.52 59.31 12.09
C ALA A 48 -44.32 57.90 11.53
N PHE A 49 -45.17 56.93 11.91
CA PHE A 49 -45.09 55.57 11.37
C PHE A 49 -45.40 55.54 9.87
N ASN A 50 -46.46 56.19 9.39
CA ASN A 50 -46.81 56.22 7.96
C ASN A 50 -45.72 56.85 7.10
N LEU A 51 -45.02 57.86 7.62
CA LEU A 51 -43.87 58.46 6.95
C LEU A 51 -42.70 57.47 6.85
N LEU A 52 -42.38 56.76 7.95
CA LEU A 52 -41.31 55.77 7.98
C LEU A 52 -41.63 54.53 7.15
N SER A 53 -42.87 54.05 7.17
CA SER A 53 -43.38 52.90 6.44
C SER A 53 -44.01 53.28 5.10
N GLY A 54 -43.58 54.41 4.52
CA GLY A 54 -44.11 54.91 3.26
C GLY A 54 -43.79 53.99 2.07
N PRO A 55 -44.32 54.32 0.88
CA PRO A 55 -44.15 53.52 -0.33
C PRO A 55 -42.68 53.30 -0.71
N GLU A 56 -41.84 54.32 -0.53
CA GLU A 56 -40.39 54.25 -0.82
C GLU A 56 -39.69 53.22 0.07
N THR A 57 -39.94 53.25 1.39
CA THR A 57 -39.40 52.25 2.33
C THR A 57 -39.93 50.85 2.03
N MET A 58 -41.22 50.71 1.68
CA MET A 58 -41.82 49.42 1.36
C MET A 58 -41.17 48.78 0.12
N LEU A 59 -40.90 49.56 -0.93
CA LEU A 59 -40.21 49.09 -2.13
C LEU A 59 -38.76 48.68 -1.84
N ALA A 60 -38.03 49.48 -1.04
CA ALA A 60 -36.67 49.15 -0.63
C ALA A 60 -36.62 47.82 0.15
N LEU A 61 -37.55 47.60 1.09
CA LEU A 61 -37.66 46.34 1.84
C LEU A 61 -38.04 45.15 0.94
N LEU A 62 -38.87 45.35 -0.08
CA LEU A 62 -39.22 44.31 -1.04
C LEU A 62 -38.01 43.91 -1.90
N ASP A 63 -37.23 44.88 -2.37
CA ASP A 63 -36.02 44.62 -3.14
C ASP A 63 -34.95 43.92 -2.29
N GLU A 64 -34.75 44.33 -1.04
CA GLU A 64 -33.88 43.62 -0.09
C GLU A 64 -34.36 42.18 0.16
N ASN A 65 -35.68 41.99 0.33
CA ASN A 65 -36.23 40.65 0.53
C ASN A 65 -36.02 39.73 -0.69
N ILE A 66 -36.15 40.26 -1.90
CA ILE A 66 -35.85 39.53 -3.14
C ILE A 66 -34.36 39.18 -3.21
N GLN A 67 -33.49 40.11 -2.84
CA GLN A 67 -32.04 39.88 -2.80
C GLN A 67 -31.69 38.78 -1.79
N LEU A 68 -32.21 38.85 -0.57
CA LEU A 68 -32.03 37.83 0.47
C LEU A 68 -32.53 36.45 0.02
N GLN A 69 -33.65 36.39 -0.71
CA GLN A 69 -34.17 35.14 -1.23
C GLN A 69 -33.22 34.54 -2.29
N ARG A 70 -32.68 35.36 -3.19
CA ARG A 70 -31.69 34.90 -4.18
C ARG A 70 -30.40 34.42 -3.53
N GLU A 71 -29.92 35.13 -2.51
CA GLU A 71 -28.72 34.72 -1.76
C GLU A 71 -28.95 33.43 -1.00
N LYS A 72 -30.11 33.26 -0.37
CA LYS A 72 -30.50 32.01 0.28
C LYS A 72 -30.50 30.85 -0.73
N ASP A 73 -31.14 31.03 -1.89
CA ASP A 73 -31.22 29.98 -2.91
C ASP A 73 -29.83 29.65 -3.48
N ALA A 74 -28.95 30.64 -3.64
CA ALA A 74 -27.57 30.44 -4.05
C ALA A 74 -26.75 29.66 -3.00
N ILE A 75 -26.90 30.01 -1.71
CA ILE A 75 -26.26 29.30 -0.60
C ILE A 75 -26.76 27.86 -0.52
N GLU A 76 -28.06 27.63 -0.70
CA GLU A 76 -28.64 26.29 -0.71
C GLU A 76 -28.09 25.45 -1.86
N ALA A 77 -27.97 26.03 -3.06
CA ALA A 77 -27.35 25.37 -4.21
C ALA A 77 -25.87 24.99 -3.95
N VAL A 78 -25.09 25.91 -3.36
CA VAL A 78 -23.68 25.64 -3.01
C VAL A 78 -23.58 24.56 -1.92
N ALA A 79 -24.45 24.59 -0.91
CA ALA A 79 -24.47 23.59 0.15
C ALA A 79 -24.80 22.19 -0.39
N LEU A 80 -25.72 22.09 -1.36
CA LEU A 80 -26.04 20.83 -2.03
C LEU A 80 -24.85 20.30 -2.84
N ALA A 81 -24.18 21.15 -3.61
CA ALA A 81 -22.99 20.78 -4.37
C ALA A 81 -21.87 20.28 -3.43
N LEU A 82 -21.59 21.03 -2.36
CA LEU A 82 -20.57 20.64 -1.39
C LEU A 82 -20.90 19.32 -0.69
N ARG A 83 -22.19 19.06 -0.40
CA ARG A 83 -22.62 17.78 0.16
C ARG A 83 -22.34 16.63 -0.79
N ASP A 84 -22.58 16.82 -2.09
CA ASP A 84 -22.33 15.80 -3.10
C ASP A 84 -20.82 15.56 -3.31
N ASP A 85 -20.00 16.62 -3.34
CA ASP A 85 -18.54 16.53 -3.40
C ASP A 85 -17.97 15.79 -2.18
N MET A 86 -18.46 16.12 -0.98
CA MET A 86 -18.05 15.44 0.25
C MET A 86 -18.45 13.96 0.27
N ARG A 87 -19.59 13.60 -0.34
CA ARG A 87 -19.96 12.19 -0.51
C ARG A 87 -19.00 11.47 -1.46
N GLN A 88 -18.70 12.07 -2.62
CA GLN A 88 -17.77 11.48 -3.59
C GLN A 88 -16.37 11.32 -3.00
N ALA A 89 -15.87 12.32 -2.26
CA ALA A 89 -14.58 12.25 -1.59
C ALA A 89 -14.52 11.10 -0.56
N ARG A 90 -15.61 10.85 0.17
CA ARG A 90 -15.71 9.71 1.10
C ARG A 90 -15.71 8.37 0.39
N GLU A 91 -16.43 8.24 -0.72
CA GLU A 91 -16.45 7.02 -1.53
C GLU A 91 -15.06 6.68 -2.09
N GLN A 92 -14.36 7.69 -2.62
CA GLN A 92 -12.97 7.53 -3.10
C GLN A 92 -12.01 7.15 -1.97
N LEU A 93 -12.19 7.76 -0.78
CA LEU A 93 -11.39 7.41 0.39
C LEU A 93 -11.61 5.94 0.79
N GLU A 94 -12.86 5.48 0.85
CA GLU A 94 -13.19 4.09 1.19
C GLU A 94 -12.61 3.10 0.17
N GLU A 95 -12.65 3.43 -1.13
CA GLU A 95 -12.02 2.60 -2.17
C GLU A 95 -10.50 2.54 -2.00
N SER A 96 -9.87 3.68 -1.71
CA SER A 96 -8.43 3.74 -1.47
C SER A 96 -8.02 2.96 -0.22
N GLU A 97 -8.81 3.03 0.85
CA GLU A 97 -8.57 2.27 2.08
C GLU A 97 -8.66 0.75 1.83
N LYS A 98 -9.68 0.30 1.09
CA LYS A 98 -9.79 -1.12 0.68
C LYS A 98 -8.57 -1.57 -0.11
N ARG A 99 -8.10 -0.76 -1.05
CA ARG A 99 -6.91 -1.06 -1.85
C ARG A 99 -5.64 -1.11 -1.00
N ASN A 100 -5.50 -0.24 -0.02
CA ASN A 100 -4.38 -0.28 0.92
C ASN A 100 -4.37 -1.57 1.75
N VAL A 101 -5.51 -1.97 2.30
CA VAL A 101 -5.62 -3.24 3.05
C VAL A 101 -5.24 -4.44 2.17
N GLU A 102 -5.68 -4.47 0.92
CA GLU A 102 -5.30 -5.53 -0.03
C GLU A 102 -3.77 -5.54 -0.29
N LEU A 103 -3.16 -4.37 -0.48
CA LEU A 103 -1.71 -4.25 -0.68
C LEU A 103 -0.91 -4.64 0.56
N GLU A 104 -1.36 -4.27 1.75
CA GLU A 104 -0.74 -4.66 3.03
C GLU A 104 -0.75 -6.18 3.19
N SER A 105 -1.87 -6.83 2.88
CA SER A 105 -1.98 -8.29 2.89
C SER A 105 -1.00 -8.93 1.90
N LYS A 106 -0.95 -8.45 0.65
CA LYS A 106 0.01 -8.92 -0.38
C LYS A 106 1.46 -8.75 0.06
N ASN A 107 1.80 -7.60 0.63
CA ASN A 107 3.15 -7.33 1.15
C ASN A 107 3.51 -8.28 2.31
N GLY A 108 2.54 -8.59 3.19
CA GLY A 108 2.69 -9.60 4.22
C GLY A 108 3.04 -10.98 3.63
N TYR A 109 2.30 -11.44 2.62
CA TYR A 109 2.58 -12.71 1.94
C TYR A 109 3.96 -12.73 1.27
N LEU A 110 4.32 -11.65 0.57
CA LEU A 110 5.62 -11.55 -0.09
C LEU A 110 6.78 -11.60 0.92
N ARG A 111 6.61 -10.99 2.10
CA ARG A 111 7.60 -11.06 3.18
C ARG A 111 7.79 -12.49 3.69
N THR A 112 6.71 -13.25 3.84
CA THR A 112 6.77 -14.66 4.24
C THR A 112 7.50 -15.50 3.19
N ILE A 113 7.13 -15.35 1.92
CA ILE A 113 7.79 -16.06 0.81
C ILE A 113 9.29 -15.72 0.78
N ALA A 114 9.65 -14.44 0.91
CA ALA A 114 11.05 -14.03 0.93
C ALA A 114 11.83 -14.68 2.08
N HIS A 115 11.22 -14.78 3.27
CA HIS A 115 11.83 -15.45 4.41
C HIS A 115 12.03 -16.95 4.15
N GLU A 116 11.00 -17.65 3.66
CA GLU A 116 11.07 -19.07 3.32
C GLU A 116 12.13 -19.36 2.25
N GLN A 117 12.21 -18.53 1.21
CA GLN A 117 13.23 -18.64 0.16
C GLN A 117 14.64 -18.45 0.73
N ASN A 118 14.83 -17.52 1.66
CA ASN A 118 16.11 -17.32 2.32
C ASN A 118 16.50 -18.54 3.17
N GLU A 119 15.56 -19.13 3.92
CA GLU A 119 15.83 -20.37 4.67
C GLU A 119 16.19 -21.54 3.75
N LEU A 120 15.47 -21.72 2.65
CA LEU A 120 15.74 -22.77 1.67
C LEU A 120 17.12 -22.60 1.04
N ALA A 121 17.50 -21.37 0.69
CA ALA A 121 18.82 -21.07 0.15
C ALA A 121 19.95 -21.39 1.15
N ILE A 122 19.75 -21.05 2.44
CA ILE A 122 20.70 -21.39 3.51
C ILE A 122 20.86 -22.90 3.63
N ARG A 123 19.75 -23.65 3.67
CA ARG A 123 19.78 -25.12 3.76
C ARG A 123 20.50 -25.75 2.57
N ALA A 124 20.16 -25.33 1.35
CA ALA A 124 20.80 -25.84 0.14
C ALA A 124 22.32 -25.57 0.11
N SER A 125 22.75 -24.40 0.58
CA SER A 125 24.17 -24.07 0.71
C SER A 125 24.89 -24.94 1.74
N LEU A 126 24.26 -25.17 2.90
CA LEU A 126 24.80 -26.08 3.93
C LEU A 126 24.95 -27.50 3.40
N ASP A 127 23.94 -28.02 2.72
CA ASP A 127 23.97 -29.37 2.13
C ASP A 127 25.09 -29.49 1.08
N SER A 128 25.24 -28.48 0.22
CA SER A 128 26.31 -28.42 -0.79
C SER A 128 27.71 -28.38 -0.16
N ASN A 129 27.90 -27.57 0.88
CA ASN A 129 29.15 -27.50 1.63
C ASN A 129 29.47 -28.83 2.31
N ASN A 130 28.47 -29.46 2.93
CA ASN A 130 28.66 -30.75 3.59
C ASN A 130 29.04 -31.84 2.58
N ALA A 131 28.38 -31.88 1.42
CA ALA A 131 28.73 -32.77 0.32
C ALA A 131 30.17 -32.53 -0.17
N THR A 132 30.61 -31.28 -0.27
CA THR A 132 31.97 -30.92 -0.69
C THR A 132 33.02 -31.40 0.32
N VAL A 133 32.74 -31.27 1.62
CA VAL A 133 33.62 -31.75 2.69
C VAL A 133 33.72 -33.29 2.64
N GLU A 134 32.60 -33.99 2.52
CA GLU A 134 32.59 -35.45 2.39
C GLU A 134 33.33 -35.92 1.13
N MET A 135 33.17 -35.21 0.02
CA MET A 135 33.93 -35.47 -1.20
C MET A 135 35.44 -35.38 -0.93
N GLY A 136 35.89 -34.31 -0.26
CA GLY A 136 37.29 -34.14 0.12
C GLY A 136 37.81 -35.30 0.99
N ARG A 137 36.99 -35.80 1.93
CA ARG A 137 37.32 -36.97 2.77
C ARG A 137 37.46 -38.24 1.92
N LEU A 138 36.51 -38.48 1.02
CA LEU A 138 36.54 -39.64 0.12
C LEU A 138 37.73 -39.60 -0.84
N HIS A 139 38.02 -38.45 -1.45
CA HIS A 139 39.20 -38.26 -2.29
C HIS A 139 40.49 -38.58 -1.55
N LYS A 140 40.64 -38.08 -0.32
CA LYS A 140 41.80 -38.40 0.52
C LYS A 140 41.90 -39.90 0.78
N ARG A 141 40.77 -40.55 1.09
CA ARG A 141 40.72 -41.99 1.32
C ARG A 141 41.08 -42.80 0.08
N ILE A 142 40.60 -42.39 -1.10
CA ILE A 142 40.96 -43.01 -2.38
C ILE A 142 42.47 -42.88 -2.60
N ALA A 143 43.03 -41.68 -2.45
CA ALA A 143 44.48 -41.48 -2.59
C ALA A 143 45.30 -42.31 -1.59
N GLU A 144 44.87 -42.42 -0.33
CA GLU A 144 45.49 -43.30 0.66
C GLU A 144 45.46 -44.77 0.23
N LEU A 145 44.34 -45.25 -0.33
CA LEU A 145 44.19 -46.63 -0.79
C LEU A 145 45.01 -46.90 -2.05
N GLU A 146 45.03 -45.96 -3.00
CA GLU A 146 45.83 -46.03 -4.23
C GLU A 146 47.33 -45.95 -3.96
N ALA A 147 47.74 -45.37 -2.83
CA ALA A 147 49.14 -45.35 -2.39
C ALA A 147 49.59 -46.63 -1.67
N ARG A 148 48.67 -47.52 -1.28
CA ARG A 148 49.04 -48.79 -0.63
C ARG A 148 49.71 -49.73 -1.62
N GLU A 149 50.74 -50.41 -1.13
CA GLU A 149 51.48 -51.41 -1.90
C GLU A 149 51.44 -52.74 -1.15
N VAL A 150 51.35 -53.83 -1.88
CA VAL A 150 51.53 -55.18 -1.35
C VAL A 150 53.02 -55.47 -1.30
N ASN A 151 53.53 -55.87 -0.14
CA ASN A 151 54.92 -56.29 -0.01
C ASN A 151 55.03 -57.78 -0.36
N LEU A 152 55.84 -58.09 -1.37
CA LEU A 152 56.16 -59.45 -1.78
C LEU A 152 57.68 -59.59 -1.89
N SER A 153 58.25 -60.59 -1.22
CA SER A 153 59.68 -60.82 -1.28
C SER A 153 60.09 -61.36 -2.65
N LYS A 154 61.15 -60.80 -3.23
CA LYS A 154 61.69 -61.22 -4.53
C LYS A 154 63.08 -61.80 -4.35
N LEU A 155 63.10 -63.10 -4.08
CA LEU A 155 64.34 -63.86 -3.91
C LEU A 155 64.83 -64.43 -5.23
N SER A 156 66.15 -64.46 -5.39
CA SER A 156 66.81 -65.17 -6.48
C SER A 156 66.71 -66.68 -6.29
N VAL A 157 66.81 -67.43 -7.38
CA VAL A 157 66.85 -68.90 -7.35
C VAL A 157 67.91 -69.41 -6.37
N GLY A 158 69.09 -68.76 -6.32
CA GLY A 158 70.17 -69.13 -5.39
C GLY A 158 69.79 -68.95 -3.92
N GLU A 159 69.12 -67.84 -3.56
CA GLU A 159 68.63 -67.61 -2.19
C GLU A 159 67.55 -68.63 -1.80
N VAL A 160 66.63 -68.93 -2.71
CA VAL A 160 65.59 -69.95 -2.47
C VAL A 160 66.20 -71.35 -2.35
N MET A 161 67.22 -71.68 -3.15
CA MET A 161 67.98 -72.93 -3.01
C MET A 161 68.64 -73.03 -1.63
N HIS A 162 69.23 -71.95 -1.12
CA HIS A 162 69.80 -71.95 0.22
C HIS A 162 68.77 -72.21 1.33
N MET A 163 67.53 -71.74 1.16
CA MET A 163 66.45 -71.96 2.13
C MET A 163 65.75 -73.32 1.98
N SER A 164 65.76 -73.92 0.78
CA SER A 164 65.00 -75.13 0.45
C SER A 164 65.82 -76.42 0.55
N GLY A 165 67.07 -76.35 0.99
CA GLY A 165 67.97 -77.52 1.02
C GLY A 165 68.60 -77.85 -0.35
N PHE A 166 68.88 -76.82 -1.15
CA PHE A 166 69.54 -76.87 -2.46
C PHE A 166 68.78 -77.58 -3.59
N SER A 167 67.46 -77.74 -3.46
CA SER A 167 66.63 -78.23 -4.57
C SER A 167 66.44 -77.15 -5.63
N ARG A 168 67.01 -77.38 -6.82
CA ARG A 168 66.88 -76.44 -7.94
C ARG A 168 65.48 -76.40 -8.53
N ASP A 169 64.87 -77.56 -8.79
CA ASP A 169 63.53 -77.64 -9.39
C ASP A 169 62.48 -76.95 -8.51
N TYR A 170 62.60 -77.09 -7.19
CA TYR A 170 61.75 -76.37 -6.24
C TYR A 170 61.99 -74.87 -6.28
N ALA A 171 63.25 -74.43 -6.29
CA ALA A 171 63.60 -73.02 -6.30
C ALA A 171 63.15 -72.31 -7.58
N ASP A 172 63.32 -72.94 -8.74
CA ASP A 172 62.84 -72.44 -10.03
C ASP A 172 61.30 -72.36 -10.06
N GLY A 173 60.61 -73.39 -9.55
CA GLY A 173 59.14 -73.39 -9.44
C GLY A 173 58.58 -72.33 -8.48
N TRP A 174 59.23 -72.11 -7.33
CA TRP A 174 58.87 -71.05 -6.40
C TRP A 174 59.04 -69.67 -7.03
N CYS A 175 60.17 -69.43 -7.71
CA CYS A 175 60.44 -68.15 -8.37
C CYS A 175 59.41 -67.86 -9.47
N ALA A 176 59.11 -68.86 -10.32
CA ALA A 176 58.10 -68.73 -11.37
C ALA A 176 56.68 -68.50 -10.81
N GLY A 177 56.31 -69.20 -9.73
CA GLY A 177 55.03 -68.97 -9.05
C GLY A 177 54.93 -67.58 -8.43
N ASN A 178 56.02 -67.09 -7.84
CA ASN A 178 56.09 -65.76 -7.25
C ASN A 178 56.03 -64.66 -8.34
N ASP A 179 56.70 -64.85 -9.48
CA ASP A 179 56.58 -63.97 -10.65
C ASP A 179 55.16 -63.90 -11.17
N ASN A 180 54.47 -65.03 -11.28
CA ASN A 180 53.08 -65.08 -11.70
C ASN A 180 52.17 -64.37 -10.71
N ALA A 181 52.37 -64.54 -9.40
CA ALA A 181 51.61 -63.83 -8.39
C ALA A 181 51.79 -62.31 -8.46
N ILE A 182 53.03 -61.83 -8.63
CA ILE A 182 53.33 -60.41 -8.83
C ILE A 182 52.65 -59.88 -10.09
N HIS A 183 52.69 -60.64 -11.19
CA HIS A 183 52.03 -60.30 -12.45
C HIS A 183 50.52 -60.13 -12.28
N GLU A 184 49.85 -61.10 -11.66
CA GLU A 184 48.39 -61.06 -11.47
C GLU A 184 47.96 -59.90 -10.55
N ILE A 185 48.73 -59.63 -9.49
CA ILE A 185 48.44 -58.50 -8.58
C ILE A 185 48.58 -57.16 -9.31
N ARG A 186 49.62 -57.00 -10.13
CA ARG A 186 49.80 -55.80 -10.97
C ARG A 186 48.72 -55.67 -12.03
N THR A 187 48.29 -56.79 -12.63
CA THR A 187 47.21 -56.84 -13.63
C THR A 187 45.87 -56.39 -13.02
N ALA A 188 45.65 -56.69 -11.73
CA ALA A 188 44.51 -56.18 -10.98
C ALA A 188 44.62 -54.68 -10.59
N GLY A 189 45.68 -53.99 -11.00
CA GLY A 189 45.92 -52.57 -10.72
C GLY A 189 46.47 -52.28 -9.33
N ILE A 190 46.94 -53.29 -8.59
CA ILE A 190 47.48 -53.14 -7.24
C ILE A 190 49.00 -52.95 -7.33
N LYS A 191 49.52 -51.96 -6.61
CA LYS A 191 50.96 -51.71 -6.53
C LYS A 191 51.64 -52.81 -5.70
N VAL A 192 52.79 -53.27 -6.15
CA VAL A 192 53.60 -54.29 -5.47
C VAL A 192 55.00 -53.74 -5.23
N LYS A 193 55.44 -53.79 -3.96
CA LYS A 193 56.81 -53.54 -3.56
C LYS A 193 57.54 -54.86 -3.45
N GLU A 194 58.52 -55.04 -4.34
CA GLU A 194 59.45 -56.17 -4.33
C GLU A 194 60.53 -55.88 -3.29
N SER A 195 60.74 -56.79 -2.34
CA SER A 195 61.72 -56.66 -1.24
C SER A 195 62.72 -57.80 -1.21
#